data_AF-A0A9E4EV82-F1
#
_entry.id   AF-A0A9E4EV82-F1
#
_cell.length_a   1.000
_cell.length_b   1.000
_cell.length_c   1.000
_cell.angle_alpha   90.00
_cell.angle_beta   90.00
_cell.angle_gamma   90.00
#
_symmetry.space_group_name_H-M   'P 1'
#
loop_
_entity.id
_entity.type
_entity.pdbx_description
1 polymer ?
#
loop_
_entity_poly.entity_id
_entity_poly.type
_entity_poly.pdbx_seq_one_letter_code
_entity_poly.pdbx_strand_id
1 'polypeptide(L)'
;MTQAQARPRLAPRKFQDPDVTADGKERARVALTRLETLWFNTGTLCNLECANCYIESSPRNDRLVYLAAEEVVVYLDEIERDQLGTREIGFTGGEPFMNPEMLDMLEDALERGFESLVLTNAMRPMMKCADGLLRLREAHGDRLTIRVSIDHYEPALHEAERGERSWAPTIEGLRWLSDCGFRLTAAGRTLWGGEESELRAGFARLFADLGVHIDAADPSQLVIFPEMNSSVDVPEITTGCWDILGQSPDDIMCASSRMVIKRKGADSPVVLSCTLLPYDAAFEMGRTLSESWGPVKLNHPHCAQFCVLGSANCSA
;
A
#
# COMPACT_ATOMS: atom_id res chain seq x y z
N MET A 1 -8.64 22.54 -22.32
CA MET A 1 -9.08 22.78 -20.93
C MET A 1 -10.56 22.48 -20.82
N THR A 2 -10.92 21.19 -20.79
CA THR A 2 -12.27 20.76 -20.40
C THR A 2 -12.40 21.01 -18.90
N GLN A 3 -13.40 21.81 -18.50
CA GLN A 3 -13.73 21.97 -17.09
C GLN A 3 -14.07 20.58 -16.54
N ALA A 4 -13.20 20.02 -15.70
CA ALA A 4 -13.53 18.84 -14.93
C ALA A 4 -14.79 19.18 -14.13
N GLN A 5 -15.91 18.53 -14.45
CA GLN A 5 -17.14 18.68 -13.68
C GLN A 5 -16.80 18.38 -12.22
N ALA A 6 -17.02 19.36 -11.33
CA ALA A 6 -16.75 19.20 -9.92
C ALA A 6 -17.57 18.01 -9.41
N ARG A 7 -16.88 16.93 -9.02
CA ARG A 7 -17.54 15.74 -8.49
C ARG A 7 -18.31 16.13 -7.22
N PRO A 8 -19.54 15.60 -7.01
CA PRO A 8 -20.33 15.92 -5.83
C PRO A 8 -19.58 15.57 -4.56
N ARG A 9 -19.76 16.37 -3.49
CA ARG A 9 -19.17 16.07 -2.17
C ARG A 9 -19.93 14.93 -1.49
N LEU A 10 -19.20 14.12 -0.72
CA LEU A 10 -19.76 12.98 0.01
C LEU A 10 -20.99 13.38 0.83
N ALA A 11 -22.09 12.67 0.60
CA ALA A 11 -23.32 12.90 1.33
C ALA A 11 -23.13 12.57 2.83
N PRO A 12 -23.44 13.47 3.79
CA PRO A 12 -23.14 13.27 5.21
C PRO A 12 -23.78 12.04 5.85
N ARG A 13 -24.87 11.52 5.26
CA ARG A 13 -25.59 10.33 5.73
C ARG A 13 -24.94 9.00 5.31
N LYS A 14 -24.03 9.01 4.34
CA LYS A 14 -23.37 7.79 3.86
C LYS A 14 -22.24 7.36 4.79
N PHE A 15 -22.00 6.05 4.81
CA PHE A 15 -20.94 5.39 5.57
C PHE A 15 -21.01 5.62 7.09
N GLN A 16 -22.18 6.00 7.62
CA GLN A 16 -22.37 6.24 9.05
C GLN A 16 -22.71 4.96 9.82
N ASP A 17 -23.36 4.00 9.16
CA ASP A 17 -23.80 2.74 9.75
C ASP A 17 -23.08 1.56 9.09
N PRO A 18 -22.39 0.70 9.87
CA PRO A 18 -21.60 -0.42 9.34
C PRO A 18 -22.45 -1.56 8.78
N ASP A 19 -23.74 -1.64 9.08
CA ASP A 19 -24.63 -2.72 8.67
C ASP A 19 -25.62 -2.29 7.60
N VAL A 20 -25.99 -1.00 7.55
CA VAL A 20 -27.00 -0.47 6.63
C VAL A 20 -26.47 0.76 5.89
N THR A 21 -26.83 0.87 4.62
CA THR A 21 -26.53 2.04 3.76
C THR A 21 -27.52 3.18 4.01
N ALA A 22 -27.20 4.38 3.55
CA ALA A 22 -28.01 5.57 3.74
C ALA A 22 -29.41 5.49 3.11
N ASP A 23 -29.64 4.57 2.16
CA ASP A 23 -30.96 4.30 1.55
C ASP A 23 -31.67 3.07 2.16
N GLY A 24 -31.14 2.52 3.26
CA GLY A 24 -31.79 1.46 4.05
C GLY A 24 -31.49 0.03 3.59
N LYS A 25 -30.52 -0.17 2.69
CA LYS A 25 -30.13 -1.51 2.22
C LYS A 25 -29.00 -2.11 3.03
N GLU A 26 -28.96 -3.44 3.12
CA GLU A 26 -27.88 -4.17 3.77
C GLU A 26 -26.52 -3.87 3.11
N ARG A 27 -25.54 -3.51 3.93
CA ARG A 27 -24.17 -3.22 3.49
C ARG A 27 -23.41 -4.50 3.20
N ALA A 28 -22.65 -4.48 2.11
CA ALA A 28 -21.77 -5.57 1.74
C ALA A 28 -20.68 -5.82 2.79
N ARG A 29 -20.30 -7.10 2.91
CA ARG A 29 -19.25 -7.58 3.80
C ARG A 29 -18.31 -8.48 3.01
N VAL A 30 -17.04 -8.49 3.37
CA VAL A 30 -16.01 -9.34 2.77
C VAL A 30 -15.39 -10.21 3.86
N ALA A 31 -15.52 -11.52 3.76
CA ALA A 31 -14.88 -12.46 4.66
C ALA A 31 -13.41 -12.68 4.26
N LEU A 32 -12.53 -12.92 5.24
CA LEU A 32 -11.18 -13.40 4.93
C LEU A 32 -11.26 -14.85 4.47
N THR A 33 -10.84 -15.14 3.25
CA THR A 33 -10.83 -16.49 2.69
C THR A 33 -9.50 -17.19 2.93
N ARG A 34 -8.41 -16.43 2.85
CA ARG A 34 -7.03 -16.83 3.16
C ARG A 34 -6.24 -15.58 3.54
N LEU A 35 -5.18 -15.71 4.33
CA LEU A 35 -4.24 -14.59 4.51
C LEU A 35 -3.12 -14.74 3.50
N GLU A 36 -3.27 -14.19 2.29
CA GLU A 36 -2.25 -14.26 1.23
C GLU A 36 -1.08 -13.29 1.52
N THR A 37 -1.41 -12.05 1.91
CA THR A 37 -0.43 -11.00 2.21
C THR A 37 -0.67 -10.41 3.60
N LEU A 38 0.37 -10.40 4.43
CA LEU A 38 0.37 -9.62 5.67
C LEU A 38 1.24 -8.38 5.48
N TRP A 39 0.65 -7.20 5.67
CA TRP A 39 1.34 -5.92 5.62
C TRP A 39 1.80 -5.50 7.00
N PHE A 40 2.98 -4.90 7.09
CA PHE A 40 3.46 -4.15 8.26
C PHE A 40 3.60 -2.68 7.87
N ASN A 41 2.88 -1.81 8.57
CA ASN A 41 3.13 -0.38 8.52
C ASN A 41 4.22 -0.05 9.54
N THR A 42 5.41 0.27 9.07
CA THR A 42 6.58 0.47 9.92
C THR A 42 6.62 1.83 10.59
N GLY A 43 5.51 2.60 10.62
CA GLY A 43 5.35 3.91 11.25
C GLY A 43 4.92 5.00 10.27
N THR A 44 4.62 6.22 10.75
CA THR A 44 4.20 7.35 9.87
C THR A 44 5.27 8.42 9.65
N LEU A 45 6.46 8.24 10.22
CA LEU A 45 7.57 9.14 9.97
C LEU A 45 8.13 8.91 8.57
N CYS A 46 8.23 9.98 7.80
CA CYS A 46 8.79 9.96 6.45
C CYS A 46 9.75 11.15 6.27
N ASN A 47 10.72 11.01 5.38
CA ASN A 47 11.62 12.08 4.99
C ASN A 47 10.96 13.10 4.04
N LEU A 48 9.74 12.83 3.59
CA LEU A 48 8.90 13.68 2.75
C LEU A 48 7.57 13.97 3.45
N GLU A 49 6.88 15.02 3.00
CA GLU A 49 5.50 15.36 3.38
C GLU A 49 4.72 15.56 2.08
N CYS A 50 4.30 14.45 1.45
CA CYS A 50 3.65 14.49 0.15
C CYS A 50 2.26 15.15 0.23
N ALA A 51 1.87 15.87 -0.82
CA ALA A 51 0.63 16.66 -0.84
C ALA A 51 -0.63 15.81 -0.61
N ASN A 52 -0.66 14.57 -1.10
CA ASN A 52 -1.82 13.68 -1.02
C ASN A 52 -1.44 12.31 -0.39
N CYS A 53 -0.55 12.30 0.62
CA CYS A 53 -0.21 11.06 1.32
C CYS A 53 -1.43 10.50 2.08
N TYR A 54 -1.89 9.30 1.71
CA TYR A 54 -3.10 8.68 2.26
C TYR A 54 -3.01 8.35 3.77
N ILE A 55 -1.81 8.18 4.30
CA ILE A 55 -1.55 8.01 5.75
C ILE A 55 -0.91 9.26 6.38
N GLU A 56 -0.96 10.41 5.71
CA GLU A 56 -0.47 11.69 6.22
C GLU A 56 0.99 11.65 6.70
N SER A 57 1.83 10.78 6.12
CA SER A 57 3.21 10.61 6.58
C SER A 57 4.03 11.88 6.35
N SER A 58 4.82 12.23 7.34
CA SER A 58 5.65 13.44 7.33
C SER A 58 6.83 13.29 8.28
N PRO A 59 7.80 14.21 8.29
CA PRO A 59 8.88 14.20 9.28
C PRO A 59 8.41 14.40 10.72
N ARG A 60 7.12 14.70 10.94
CA ARG A 60 6.56 15.04 12.25
C ARG A 60 5.36 14.18 12.65
N ASN A 61 4.76 13.42 11.73
CA ASN A 61 3.63 12.57 12.04
C ASN A 61 4.11 11.28 12.70
N ASP A 62 4.00 11.22 14.03
CA ASP A 62 4.35 10.04 14.82
C ASP A 62 3.11 9.31 15.39
N ARG A 63 1.94 9.48 14.77
CA ARG A 63 0.70 8.79 15.21
C ARG A 63 0.84 7.28 15.16
N LEU A 64 1.54 6.76 14.15
CA LEU A 64 2.02 5.38 14.13
C LEU A 64 3.52 5.40 14.41
N VAL A 65 3.93 4.66 15.44
CA VAL A 65 5.32 4.52 15.82
C VAL A 65 5.95 3.34 15.09
N TYR A 66 7.28 3.31 15.10
CA TYR A 66 8.02 2.19 14.54
C TYR A 66 7.65 0.88 15.23
N LEU A 67 7.38 -0.14 14.42
CA LEU A 67 7.33 -1.52 14.87
C LEU A 67 8.74 -1.97 15.24
N ALA A 68 8.87 -2.68 16.35
CA ALA A 68 10.10 -3.41 16.66
C ALA A 68 10.11 -4.75 15.93
N ALA A 69 11.29 -5.28 15.63
CA ALA A 69 11.46 -6.58 15.00
C ALA A 69 10.83 -7.71 15.84
N GLU A 70 10.97 -7.65 17.16
CA GLU A 70 10.33 -8.61 18.07
C GLU A 70 8.79 -8.61 17.99
N GLU A 71 8.18 -7.47 17.65
CA GLU A 71 6.73 -7.37 17.46
C GLU A 71 6.31 -8.02 16.14
N VAL A 72 7.13 -7.88 15.09
CA VAL A 72 6.91 -8.55 13.80
C VAL A 72 7.05 -10.06 13.92
N VAL A 73 8.07 -10.54 14.65
CA VAL A 73 8.30 -11.98 14.93
C VAL A 73 7.04 -12.64 15.47
N VAL A 74 6.30 -11.98 16.39
CA VAL A 74 5.06 -12.53 16.96
C VAL A 74 4.04 -12.88 15.87
N TYR A 75 3.85 -12.02 14.87
CA TYR A 75 2.90 -12.28 13.78
C TYR A 75 3.40 -13.32 12.79
N LEU A 76 4.70 -13.36 12.51
CA LEU A 76 5.30 -14.40 11.66
C LEU A 76 5.19 -15.78 12.33
N ASP A 77 5.37 -15.85 13.65
CA ASP A 77 5.14 -17.06 14.44
C ASP A 77 3.68 -17.51 14.43
N GLU A 78 2.71 -16.57 14.46
CA GLU A 78 1.28 -16.90 14.28
C GLU A 78 1.01 -17.53 12.91
N ILE A 79 1.61 -17.00 11.83
CA ILE A 79 1.46 -17.53 10.47
C ILE A 79 1.95 -18.98 10.41
N GLU A 80 3.14 -19.27 10.94
CA GLU A 80 3.73 -20.61 10.93
C GLU A 80 2.95 -21.59 11.81
N ARG A 81 2.60 -21.17 13.04
CA ARG A 81 1.86 -21.98 14.00
C ARG A 81 0.50 -22.41 13.46
N ASP A 82 -0.23 -21.46 12.87
CA ASP A 82 -1.61 -21.66 12.43
C ASP A 82 -1.72 -22.05 10.95
N GLN A 83 -0.59 -22.11 10.23
CA GLN A 83 -0.51 -22.49 8.82
C GLN A 83 -1.44 -21.67 7.91
N LEU A 84 -1.39 -20.34 8.07
CA LEU A 84 -2.37 -19.41 7.48
C LEU A 84 -2.30 -19.29 5.95
N GLY A 85 -1.32 -19.95 5.31
CA GLY A 85 -1.13 -19.93 3.86
C GLY A 85 -0.55 -18.62 3.32
N THR A 86 0.03 -17.78 4.19
CA THR A 86 0.64 -16.51 3.80
C THR A 86 1.82 -16.74 2.88
N ARG A 87 1.80 -16.02 1.75
CA ARG A 87 2.85 -16.06 0.73
C ARG A 87 3.76 -14.84 0.82
N GLU A 88 3.17 -13.68 1.06
CA GLU A 88 3.86 -12.39 0.95
C GLU A 88 3.80 -11.59 2.25
N ILE A 89 4.93 -11.01 2.64
CA ILE A 89 5.04 -10.00 3.69
C ILE A 89 5.33 -8.64 3.05
N GLY A 90 4.38 -7.71 3.19
CA GLY A 90 4.51 -6.37 2.66
C GLY A 90 5.00 -5.39 3.73
N PHE A 91 5.97 -4.54 3.42
CA PHE A 91 6.42 -3.45 4.29
C PHE A 91 6.09 -2.10 3.66
N THR A 92 5.41 -1.27 4.43
CA THR A 92 4.98 0.08 4.04
C THR A 92 5.01 1.00 5.26
N GLY A 93 4.40 2.18 5.17
CA GLY A 93 4.30 3.12 6.28
C GLY A 93 5.48 4.06 6.33
N GLY A 94 5.17 5.36 6.40
CA GLY A 94 6.17 6.39 6.34
C GLY A 94 7.12 6.13 5.17
N GLU A 95 8.41 6.26 5.45
CA GLU A 95 9.44 5.61 4.67
C GLU A 95 9.97 4.40 5.46
N PRO A 96 9.80 3.14 5.00
CA PRO A 96 10.17 1.97 5.79
C PRO A 96 11.62 1.95 6.26
N PHE A 97 12.55 2.42 5.42
CA PHE A 97 13.97 2.50 5.77
C PHE A 97 14.32 3.62 6.75
N MET A 98 13.33 4.36 7.30
CA MET A 98 13.53 5.20 8.48
C MET A 98 13.36 4.44 9.80
N ASN A 99 12.76 3.24 9.78
CA ASN A 99 12.75 2.36 10.94
C ASN A 99 14.13 1.70 11.10
N PRO A 100 14.83 1.88 12.24
CA PRO A 100 16.16 1.31 12.46
C PRO A 100 16.22 -0.23 12.35
N GLU A 101 15.11 -0.91 12.62
CA GLU A 101 15.01 -2.38 12.64
C GLU A 101 14.44 -2.94 11.33
N MET A 102 14.27 -2.09 10.30
CA MET A 102 13.69 -2.47 8.99
C MET A 102 14.39 -3.65 8.33
N LEU A 103 15.73 -3.69 8.38
CA LEU A 103 16.48 -4.80 7.77
C LEU A 103 16.29 -6.11 8.53
N ASP A 104 16.20 -6.06 9.86
CA ASP A 104 16.02 -7.25 10.71
C ASP A 104 14.63 -7.87 10.46
N MET A 105 13.59 -7.04 10.39
CA MET A 105 12.23 -7.47 10.02
C MET A 105 12.17 -8.09 8.62
N LEU A 106 12.90 -7.50 7.67
CA LEU A 106 12.93 -7.97 6.28
C LEU A 106 13.70 -9.29 6.14
N GLU A 107 14.81 -9.43 6.87
CA GLU A 107 15.62 -10.66 6.92
C GLU A 107 14.81 -11.82 7.50
N ASP A 108 14.13 -11.64 8.64
CA ASP A 108 13.32 -12.69 9.27
C ASP A 108 12.21 -13.20 8.33
N ALA A 109 11.49 -12.28 7.65
CA ALA A 109 10.48 -12.67 6.66
C ALA A 109 11.07 -13.49 5.51
N LEU A 110 12.23 -13.11 4.98
CA LEU A 110 12.89 -13.79 3.86
C LEU A 110 13.50 -15.15 4.27
N GLU A 111 14.04 -15.26 5.48
CA GLU A 111 14.58 -16.49 6.06
C GLU A 111 13.49 -17.54 6.28
N ARG A 112 12.31 -17.12 6.72
CA ARG A 112 11.12 -17.99 6.88
C ARG A 112 10.50 -18.46 5.57
N GLY A 113 10.96 -17.92 4.44
CA GLY A 113 10.56 -18.38 3.12
C GLY A 113 9.50 -17.52 2.44
N PHE A 114 9.05 -16.44 3.06
CA PHE A 114 8.08 -15.54 2.44
C PHE A 114 8.71 -14.77 1.27
N GLU A 115 7.86 -14.37 0.33
CA GLU A 115 8.18 -13.24 -0.54
C GLU A 115 8.02 -11.94 0.25
N SER A 116 8.92 -10.99 0.04
CA SER A 116 8.88 -9.70 0.73
C SER A 116 8.78 -8.55 -0.28
N LEU A 117 7.80 -7.68 -0.06
CA LEU A 117 7.57 -6.48 -0.87
C LEU A 117 7.79 -5.23 -0.02
N VAL A 118 8.75 -4.37 -0.38
CA VAL A 118 8.97 -3.09 0.31
C VAL A 118 8.52 -1.92 -0.56
N LEU A 119 7.61 -1.09 -0.04
CA LEU A 119 7.16 0.14 -0.69
C LEU A 119 8.00 1.32 -0.20
N THR A 120 8.80 1.94 -1.08
CA THR A 120 9.75 2.99 -0.69
C THR A 120 9.75 4.16 -1.68
N ASN A 121 10.17 5.34 -1.22
CA ASN A 121 10.52 6.46 -2.08
C ASN A 121 11.92 6.33 -2.71
N ALA A 122 12.68 5.29 -2.36
CA ALA A 122 14.04 5.00 -2.84
C ALA A 122 15.08 6.10 -2.55
N MET A 123 14.79 7.04 -1.66
CA MET A 123 15.70 8.14 -1.36
C MET A 123 16.71 7.75 -0.25
N ARG A 124 17.31 8.77 0.35
CA ARG A 124 18.42 8.65 1.30
C ARG A 124 18.21 7.67 2.46
N PRO A 125 17.02 7.51 3.08
CA PRO A 125 16.83 6.48 4.12
C PRO A 125 17.16 5.08 3.61
N MET A 126 16.63 4.69 2.45
CA MET A 126 16.95 3.42 1.80
C MET A 126 18.44 3.31 1.47
N MET A 127 19.02 4.36 0.90
CA MET A 127 20.44 4.33 0.51
C MET A 127 21.40 4.15 1.69
N LYS A 128 21.01 4.51 2.92
CA LYS A 128 21.80 4.21 4.13
C LYS A 128 21.80 2.73 4.48
N CYS A 129 20.82 1.97 3.99
CA CYS A 129 20.67 0.54 4.18
C CYS A 129 21.21 -0.28 2.98
N ALA A 130 21.88 0.37 2.01
CA ALA A 130 22.33 -0.23 0.76
C ALA A 130 23.11 -1.55 0.95
N ASP A 131 24.10 -1.58 1.84
CA ASP A 131 24.90 -2.79 2.09
C ASP A 131 24.05 -3.94 2.65
N GLY A 132 23.07 -3.62 3.50
CA GLY A 132 22.13 -4.61 4.03
C GLY A 132 21.21 -5.16 2.96
N LEU A 133 20.64 -4.28 2.14
CA LEU A 133 19.80 -4.66 1.01
C LEU A 133 20.55 -5.53 0.01
N LEU A 134 21.82 -5.21 -0.29
CA LEU A 134 22.63 -6.01 -1.21
C LEU A 134 22.87 -7.43 -0.68
N ARG A 135 23.12 -7.58 0.63
CA ARG A 135 23.26 -8.88 1.28
C ARG A 135 21.96 -9.67 1.20
N LEU A 136 20.82 -9.07 1.53
CA LEU A 136 19.52 -9.73 1.45
C LEU A 136 19.17 -10.15 0.02
N ARG A 137 19.41 -9.29 -0.97
CA ARG A 137 19.21 -9.62 -2.38
C ARG A 137 20.14 -10.74 -2.85
N GLU A 138 21.40 -10.80 -2.38
CA GLU A 138 22.32 -11.89 -2.72
C GLU A 138 21.89 -13.22 -2.09
N ALA A 139 21.40 -13.20 -0.85
CA ALA A 139 20.96 -14.39 -0.14
C ALA A 139 19.58 -14.92 -0.60
N HIS A 140 18.66 -14.03 -1.00
CA HIS A 140 17.25 -14.40 -1.24
C HIS A 140 16.76 -14.17 -2.67
N GLY A 141 17.53 -13.48 -3.51
CA GLY A 141 17.23 -13.25 -4.92
C GLY A 141 15.86 -12.59 -5.14
N ASP A 142 15.09 -13.15 -6.07
CA ASP A 142 13.80 -12.60 -6.53
C ASP A 142 12.66 -12.67 -5.49
N ARG A 143 12.92 -13.23 -4.30
CA ARG A 143 11.97 -13.16 -3.17
C ARG A 143 11.89 -11.77 -2.56
N LEU A 144 12.89 -10.92 -2.78
CA LEU A 144 12.86 -9.52 -2.35
C LEU A 144 12.46 -8.61 -3.52
N THR A 145 11.25 -8.07 -3.47
CA THR A 145 10.76 -7.07 -4.42
C THR A 145 10.78 -5.68 -3.78
N ILE A 146 11.34 -4.71 -4.49
CA ILE A 146 11.28 -3.28 -4.11
C ILE A 146 10.32 -2.58 -5.07
N ARG A 147 9.30 -1.90 -4.53
CA ARG A 147 8.39 -1.05 -5.30
C ARG A 147 8.70 0.41 -5.04
N VAL A 148 9.25 1.08 -6.05
CA VAL A 148 9.60 2.50 -5.95
C VAL A 148 8.41 3.35 -6.33
N SER A 149 8.03 4.26 -5.44
CA SER A 149 6.95 5.19 -5.73
C SER A 149 7.46 6.39 -6.53
N ILE A 150 7.02 6.48 -7.78
CA ILE A 150 7.36 7.53 -8.75
C ILE A 150 6.07 8.01 -9.41
N ASP A 151 5.43 9.04 -8.82
CA ASP A 151 4.03 9.36 -9.13
C ASP A 151 3.77 9.73 -10.59
N HIS A 152 4.77 10.31 -11.28
CA HIS A 152 4.71 10.62 -12.71
C HIS A 152 6.07 10.44 -13.36
N TYR A 153 6.09 10.24 -14.68
CA TYR A 153 7.33 10.18 -15.47
C TYR A 153 7.96 11.56 -15.73
N GLU A 154 7.28 12.64 -15.35
CA GLU A 154 7.77 14.03 -15.52
C GLU A 154 8.24 14.58 -14.17
N PRO A 155 9.46 15.15 -14.10
CA PRO A 155 10.03 15.65 -12.84
C PRO A 155 9.13 16.65 -12.13
N ALA A 156 8.58 17.63 -12.86
CA ALA A 156 7.77 18.69 -12.28
C ALA A 156 6.47 18.18 -11.65
N LEU A 157 5.85 17.15 -12.24
CA LEU A 157 4.62 16.56 -11.71
C LEU A 157 4.92 15.66 -10.50
N HIS A 158 5.98 14.85 -10.57
CA HIS A 158 6.46 14.09 -9.42
C HIS A 158 6.76 15.00 -8.21
N GLU A 159 7.49 16.09 -8.42
CA GLU A 159 7.85 17.04 -7.35
C GLU A 159 6.65 17.85 -6.84
N ALA A 160 5.62 18.07 -7.67
CA ALA A 160 4.37 18.69 -7.21
C ALA A 160 3.65 17.83 -6.16
N GLU A 161 3.78 16.50 -6.22
CA GLU A 161 3.23 15.59 -5.23
C GLU A 161 4.19 15.34 -4.06
N ARG A 162 5.46 15.03 -4.33
CA ARG A 162 6.44 14.59 -3.33
C ARG A 162 7.21 15.71 -2.64
N GLY A 163 7.11 16.92 -3.16
CA GLY A 163 7.87 18.09 -2.73
C GLY A 163 9.10 18.35 -3.60
N GLU A 164 9.58 19.60 -3.56
CA GLU A 164 10.72 20.06 -4.34
C GLU A 164 11.99 19.24 -4.08
N ARG A 165 12.79 18.99 -5.14
CA ARG A 165 14.06 18.25 -5.10
C ARG A 165 13.93 16.78 -4.74
N SER A 166 12.72 16.21 -4.84
CA SER A 166 12.48 14.78 -4.62
C SER A 166 12.83 13.93 -5.85
N TRP A 167 12.83 14.50 -7.06
CA TRP A 167 13.07 13.75 -8.29
C TRP A 167 14.45 13.11 -8.34
N ALA A 168 15.51 13.93 -8.24
CA ALA A 168 16.88 13.44 -8.45
C ALA A 168 17.28 12.31 -7.47
N PRO A 169 17.02 12.41 -6.14
CA PRO A 169 17.32 11.32 -5.22
C PRO A 169 16.48 10.05 -5.46
N THR A 170 15.22 10.20 -5.88
CA THR A 170 14.37 9.05 -6.23
C THR A 170 14.93 8.31 -7.44
N ILE A 171 15.33 9.04 -8.49
CA ILE A 171 15.95 8.46 -9.69
C ILE A 171 17.31 7.83 -9.39
N GLU A 172 18.11 8.43 -8.52
CA GLU A 172 19.39 7.84 -8.07
C GLU A 172 19.17 6.47 -7.41
N GLY A 173 18.23 6.38 -6.46
CA GLY A 173 17.90 5.11 -5.81
C GLY A 173 17.28 4.08 -6.77
N LEU A 174 16.40 4.52 -7.68
CA LEU A 174 15.79 3.66 -8.70
C LEU A 174 16.87 3.02 -9.60
N ARG A 175 17.83 3.82 -10.08
CA ARG A 175 18.94 3.32 -10.91
C ARG A 175 19.84 2.38 -10.11
N TRP A 176 20.18 2.74 -8.87
CA TRP A 176 20.99 1.88 -8.01
C TRP A 176 20.35 0.50 -7.79
N LEU A 177 19.04 0.47 -7.52
CA LEU A 177 18.28 -0.78 -7.39
C LEU A 177 18.34 -1.61 -8.69
N SER A 178 18.14 -0.98 -9.85
CA SER A 178 18.21 -1.65 -11.15
C SER A 178 19.61 -2.18 -11.45
N ASP A 179 20.65 -1.35 -11.29
CA ASP A 179 22.04 -1.71 -11.55
C ASP A 179 22.53 -2.86 -10.65
N CYS A 180 21.98 -2.94 -9.43
CA CYS A 180 22.27 -4.02 -8.49
C CYS A 180 21.41 -5.28 -8.69
N GLY A 181 20.53 -5.29 -9.68
CA GLY A 181 19.73 -6.48 -10.05
C GLY A 181 18.66 -6.85 -9.02
N PHE A 182 18.05 -5.87 -8.34
CA PHE A 182 16.87 -6.12 -7.53
C PHE A 182 15.66 -6.43 -8.41
N ARG A 183 14.76 -7.30 -7.95
CA ARG A 183 13.41 -7.38 -8.51
C ARG A 183 12.69 -6.07 -8.21
N LEU A 184 12.41 -5.32 -9.26
CA LEU A 184 12.01 -3.92 -9.16
C LEU A 184 10.63 -3.72 -9.80
N THR A 185 9.76 -3.02 -9.09
CA THR A 185 8.49 -2.53 -9.62
C THR A 185 8.37 -1.03 -9.33
N ALA A 186 7.46 -0.35 -10.02
CA ALA A 186 7.19 1.06 -9.83
C ALA A 186 5.70 1.31 -9.56
N ALA A 187 5.43 2.38 -8.82
CA ALA A 187 4.09 2.87 -8.57
C ALA A 187 3.94 4.31 -9.09
N GLY A 188 3.02 4.51 -10.04
CA GLY A 188 2.62 5.81 -10.57
C GLY A 188 1.19 6.18 -10.17
N ARG A 189 0.72 7.36 -10.59
CA ARG A 189 -0.62 7.87 -10.27
C ARG A 189 -1.31 8.54 -11.46
N THR A 190 -2.64 8.50 -11.47
CA THR A 190 -3.46 9.16 -12.50
C THR A 190 -3.83 10.61 -12.16
N LEU A 191 -3.13 11.27 -11.21
CA LEU A 191 -3.49 12.58 -10.66
C LEU A 191 -3.66 13.68 -11.71
N TRP A 192 -2.83 13.67 -12.74
CA TRP A 192 -2.77 14.73 -13.76
C TRP A 192 -3.66 14.47 -14.99
N GLY A 193 -4.54 13.47 -14.91
CA GLY A 193 -5.35 13.03 -16.03
C GLY A 193 -4.53 12.30 -17.10
N GLY A 194 -5.11 12.18 -18.30
CA GLY A 194 -4.56 11.37 -19.38
C GLY A 194 -5.09 9.94 -19.37
N GLU A 195 -4.95 9.27 -20.51
CA GLU A 195 -5.29 7.85 -20.61
C GLU A 195 -4.18 7.01 -19.96
N GLU A 196 -4.52 5.89 -19.31
CA GLU A 196 -3.51 5.04 -18.67
C GLU A 196 -2.44 4.57 -19.67
N SER A 197 -2.84 4.34 -20.92
CA SER A 197 -1.92 4.00 -22.01
C SER A 197 -0.86 5.08 -22.29
N GLU A 198 -1.21 6.37 -22.16
CA GLU A 198 -0.28 7.49 -22.31
C GLU A 198 0.70 7.54 -21.14
N LEU A 199 0.19 7.33 -19.92
CA LEU A 199 1.01 7.25 -18.70
C LEU A 199 2.03 6.12 -18.81
N ARG A 200 1.59 4.90 -19.16
CA ARG A 200 2.47 3.75 -19.37
C ARG A 200 3.52 4.00 -20.45
N ALA A 201 3.14 4.62 -21.57
CA ALA A 201 4.10 4.99 -22.61
C ALA A 201 5.13 6.03 -22.13
N GLY A 202 4.73 6.97 -21.26
CA GLY A 202 5.64 7.93 -20.63
C GLY A 202 6.63 7.27 -19.68
N PHE A 203 6.16 6.38 -18.81
CA PHE A 203 7.02 5.58 -17.94
C PHE A 203 7.96 4.67 -18.74
N ALA A 204 7.48 4.05 -19.82
CA ALA A 204 8.32 3.22 -20.70
C ALA A 204 9.51 4.01 -21.26
N ARG A 205 9.29 5.25 -21.71
CA ARG A 205 10.38 6.14 -22.17
C ARG A 205 11.34 6.48 -21.05
N LEU A 206 10.82 6.86 -19.88
CA LEU A 206 11.64 7.16 -18.71
C LEU A 206 12.53 5.97 -18.32
N PHE A 207 11.96 4.77 -18.20
CA PHE A 207 12.72 3.59 -17.81
C PHE A 207 13.78 3.23 -18.85
N ALA A 208 13.47 3.35 -20.15
CA ALA A 208 14.43 3.17 -21.22
C ALA A 208 15.59 4.19 -21.15
N ASP A 209 15.28 5.47 -20.94
CA ASP A 209 16.27 6.55 -20.84
C ASP A 209 17.20 6.38 -19.62
N LEU A 210 16.67 5.82 -18.52
CA LEU A 210 17.43 5.57 -17.29
C LEU A 210 18.19 4.24 -17.30
N GLY A 211 17.89 3.34 -18.24
CA GLY A 211 18.40 1.96 -18.24
C GLY A 211 17.79 1.08 -17.13
N VAL A 212 16.55 1.38 -16.71
CA VAL A 212 15.86 0.67 -15.63
C VAL A 212 15.02 -0.48 -16.21
N HIS A 213 15.15 -1.67 -15.61
CA HIS A 213 14.45 -2.88 -16.05
C HIS A 213 13.06 -3.02 -15.42
N ILE A 214 12.11 -2.21 -15.85
CA ILE A 214 10.69 -2.31 -15.49
C ILE A 214 9.85 -2.30 -16.77
N ASP A 215 9.02 -3.32 -16.98
CA ASP A 215 8.05 -3.31 -18.07
C ASP A 215 6.83 -2.45 -17.70
N ALA A 216 6.76 -1.24 -18.26
CA ALA A 216 5.65 -0.33 -18.03
C ALA A 216 4.31 -0.83 -18.60
N ALA A 217 4.30 -1.81 -19.51
CA ALA A 217 3.07 -2.41 -20.02
C ALA A 217 2.53 -3.52 -19.09
N ASP A 218 3.36 -4.09 -18.22
CA ASP A 218 2.98 -5.11 -17.26
C ASP A 218 2.38 -4.43 -15.99
N PRO A 219 1.09 -4.63 -15.70
CA PRO A 219 0.44 -4.02 -14.53
C PRO A 219 0.98 -4.54 -13.19
N SER A 220 1.71 -5.66 -13.15
CA SER A 220 2.39 -6.14 -11.93
C SER A 220 3.72 -5.40 -11.67
N GLN A 221 4.37 -4.91 -12.74
CA GLN A 221 5.65 -4.20 -12.65
C GLN A 221 5.49 -2.68 -12.60
N LEU A 222 4.47 -2.12 -13.27
CA LEU A 222 4.06 -0.74 -13.12
C LEU A 222 2.60 -0.68 -12.68
N VAL A 223 2.41 -0.44 -11.39
CA VAL A 223 1.10 -0.22 -10.80
C VAL A 223 0.77 1.26 -10.92
N ILE A 224 -0.36 1.60 -11.54
CA ILE A 224 -0.82 2.98 -11.65
C ILE A 224 -2.06 3.13 -10.76
N PHE A 225 -1.91 3.89 -9.67
CA PHE A 225 -2.98 4.06 -8.72
C PHE A 225 -3.97 5.15 -9.17
N PRO A 226 -5.28 4.89 -9.07
CA PRO A 226 -6.27 5.92 -9.20
C PRO A 226 -6.23 6.87 -7.99
N GLU A 227 -6.68 8.10 -8.20
CA GLU A 227 -6.77 9.06 -7.11
C GLU A 227 -7.84 8.72 -6.08
N MET A 228 -7.43 8.69 -4.81
CA MET A 228 -8.29 8.44 -3.67
C MET A 228 -8.74 9.77 -3.07
N ASN A 229 -10.03 10.07 -3.13
CA ASN A 229 -10.59 11.28 -2.54
C ASN A 229 -11.83 10.95 -1.72
N SER A 230 -11.65 10.86 -0.40
CA SER A 230 -12.73 10.54 0.56
C SER A 230 -13.82 11.61 0.61
N SER A 231 -13.55 12.83 0.15
CA SER A 231 -14.53 13.92 0.12
C SER A 231 -15.49 13.85 -1.07
N VAL A 232 -15.22 12.98 -2.04
CA VAL A 232 -16.07 12.80 -3.23
C VAL A 232 -17.17 11.78 -2.94
N ASP A 233 -18.40 12.12 -3.34
CA ASP A 233 -19.55 11.23 -3.20
C ASP A 233 -19.40 10.00 -4.08
N VAL A 234 -19.66 8.85 -3.48
CA VAL A 234 -19.63 7.56 -4.16
C VAL A 234 -20.77 6.66 -3.70
N PRO A 235 -21.19 5.69 -4.54
CA PRO A 235 -22.16 4.69 -4.12
C PRO A 235 -21.67 3.93 -2.89
N GLU A 236 -22.58 3.60 -1.99
CA GLU A 236 -22.31 2.62 -0.94
C GLU A 236 -22.47 1.22 -1.52
N ILE A 237 -21.65 0.28 -1.06
CA ILE A 237 -21.65 -1.08 -1.58
C ILE A 237 -22.63 -1.92 -0.74
N THR A 238 -23.68 -2.41 -1.40
CA THR A 238 -24.70 -3.28 -0.81
C THR A 238 -24.44 -4.73 -1.20
N THR A 239 -25.02 -5.70 -0.49
CA THR A 239 -24.90 -7.13 -0.87
C THR A 239 -25.32 -7.39 -2.33
N GLY A 240 -26.34 -6.68 -2.83
CA GLY A 240 -26.78 -6.81 -4.22
C GLY A 240 -25.83 -6.21 -5.26
N CYS A 241 -24.82 -5.43 -4.86
CA CYS A 241 -23.85 -4.86 -5.79
C CYS A 241 -22.97 -5.92 -6.45
N TRP A 242 -22.71 -7.06 -5.78
CA TRP A 242 -21.89 -8.14 -6.33
C TRP A 242 -22.49 -8.70 -7.62
N ASP A 243 -23.80 -8.99 -7.62
CA ASP A 243 -24.52 -9.47 -8.80
C ASP A 243 -24.59 -8.40 -9.90
N ILE A 244 -24.80 -7.13 -9.53
CA ILE A 244 -24.91 -6.02 -10.47
C ILE A 244 -23.59 -5.77 -11.21
N LEU A 245 -22.47 -5.87 -10.50
CA LEU A 245 -21.13 -5.62 -11.02
C LEU A 245 -20.50 -6.87 -11.64
N GLY A 246 -21.05 -8.06 -11.39
CA GLY A 246 -20.45 -9.33 -11.79
C GLY A 246 -19.11 -9.59 -11.10
N GLN A 247 -18.97 -9.17 -9.84
CA GLN A 247 -17.75 -9.30 -9.04
C GLN A 247 -17.98 -10.24 -7.84
N SER A 248 -16.92 -10.90 -7.38
CA SER A 248 -16.95 -11.68 -6.13
C SER A 248 -16.44 -10.86 -4.95
N PRO A 249 -17.03 -11.00 -3.74
CA PRO A 249 -16.42 -10.50 -2.50
C PRO A 249 -14.98 -10.99 -2.29
N ASP A 250 -14.66 -12.19 -2.81
CA ASP A 250 -13.36 -12.83 -2.65
C ASP A 250 -12.25 -12.16 -3.49
N ASP A 251 -12.62 -11.34 -4.47
CA ASP A 251 -11.69 -10.57 -5.31
C ASP A 251 -11.21 -9.28 -4.64
N ILE A 252 -11.80 -8.92 -3.50
CA ILE A 252 -11.51 -7.69 -2.77
C ILE A 252 -10.32 -7.92 -1.85
N MET A 253 -9.36 -6.98 -1.77
CA MET A 253 -8.15 -7.10 -0.93
C MET A 253 -8.43 -7.54 0.51
N CYS A 254 -9.55 -7.12 1.11
CA CYS A 254 -9.94 -7.52 2.47
C CYS A 254 -10.22 -9.03 2.62
N ALA A 255 -10.40 -9.76 1.51
CA ALA A 255 -10.55 -11.21 1.50
C ALA A 255 -9.20 -11.94 1.61
N SER A 256 -8.10 -11.27 1.29
CA SER A 256 -6.77 -11.90 1.19
C SER A 256 -5.67 -11.21 2.02
N SER A 257 -5.94 -10.05 2.63
CA SER A 257 -4.89 -9.24 3.25
C SER A 257 -5.29 -8.58 4.56
N ARG A 258 -4.28 -8.37 5.40
CA ARG A 258 -4.35 -7.61 6.66
C ARG A 258 -3.14 -6.70 6.80
N MET A 259 -3.22 -5.70 7.68
CA MET A 259 -2.09 -4.82 7.99
C MET A 259 -1.89 -4.68 9.49
N VAL A 260 -0.66 -4.85 9.97
CA VAL A 260 -0.27 -4.59 11.35
C VAL A 260 0.25 -3.16 11.48
N ILE A 261 -0.19 -2.46 12.52
CA ILE A 261 0.28 -1.12 12.87
C ILE A 261 0.56 -1.02 14.37
N LYS A 262 1.38 -0.05 14.78
CA LYS A 262 1.53 0.31 16.20
C LYS A 262 1.22 1.79 16.41
N ARG A 263 0.22 2.08 17.24
CA ARG A 263 -0.14 3.46 17.57
C ARG A 263 0.77 4.01 18.66
N LYS A 264 1.02 5.32 18.61
CA LYS A 264 1.75 6.00 19.68
C LYS A 264 1.04 5.82 21.02
N GLY A 265 1.79 5.36 22.01
CA GLY A 265 1.28 5.10 23.36
C GLY A 265 0.53 3.78 23.53
N ALA A 266 0.42 2.95 22.49
CA ALA A 266 -0.10 1.59 22.62
C ALA A 266 1.01 0.64 23.09
N ASP A 267 0.65 -0.29 23.97
CA ASP A 267 1.58 -1.31 24.51
C ASP A 267 1.94 -2.40 23.49
N SER A 268 1.10 -2.58 22.46
CA SER A 268 1.25 -3.63 21.44
C SER A 268 0.65 -3.18 20.10
N PRO A 269 1.07 -3.79 18.98
CA PRO A 269 0.46 -3.56 17.68
C PRO A 269 -0.97 -4.08 17.60
N VAL A 270 -1.68 -3.65 16.55
CA VAL A 270 -3.02 -4.14 16.20
C VAL A 270 -3.08 -4.51 14.72
N VAL A 271 -4.01 -5.40 14.39
CA VAL A 271 -4.30 -5.82 13.04
C VAL A 271 -5.48 -5.02 12.49
N LEU A 272 -5.30 -4.45 11.30
CA LEU A 272 -6.32 -3.74 10.54
C LEU A 272 -6.72 -4.53 9.30
N SER A 273 -7.95 -4.31 8.86
CA SER A 273 -8.50 -4.89 7.63
C SER A 273 -8.11 -4.15 6.35
N CYS A 274 -7.58 -2.94 6.44
CA CYS A 274 -7.28 -2.10 5.29
C CYS A 274 -5.95 -1.37 5.44
N THR A 275 -5.11 -1.43 4.41
CA THR A 275 -3.84 -0.69 4.35
C THR A 275 -4.06 0.83 4.24
N LEU A 276 -5.18 1.25 3.65
CA LEU A 276 -5.48 2.66 3.38
C LEU A 276 -6.10 3.42 4.57
N LEU A 277 -6.53 2.71 5.62
CA LEU A 277 -7.30 3.27 6.73
C LEU A 277 -6.64 3.03 8.09
N PRO A 278 -5.35 3.41 8.29
CA PRO A 278 -4.64 3.11 9.53
C PRO A 278 -5.24 3.79 10.78
N TYR A 279 -6.00 4.85 10.58
CA TYR A 279 -6.54 5.69 11.64
C TYR A 279 -8.00 5.42 11.98
N ASP A 280 -8.72 4.67 11.13
CA ASP A 280 -10.12 4.39 11.35
C ASP A 280 -10.27 3.16 12.26
N ALA A 281 -10.71 3.40 13.49
CA ALA A 281 -10.92 2.35 14.48
C ALA A 281 -11.98 1.33 14.06
N ALA A 282 -12.88 1.67 13.13
CA ALA A 282 -13.87 0.72 12.60
C ALA A 282 -13.24 -0.40 11.76
N PHE A 283 -11.99 -0.21 11.30
CA PHE A 283 -11.23 -1.19 10.52
C PHE A 283 -10.22 -1.97 11.37
N GLU A 284 -10.18 -1.74 12.68
CA GLU A 284 -9.37 -2.52 13.62
C GLU A 284 -10.03 -3.86 13.93
N MET A 285 -9.24 -4.93 13.80
CA MET A 285 -9.72 -6.30 13.78
C MET A 285 -9.19 -7.14 14.96
N GLY A 286 -8.40 -6.56 15.87
CA GLY A 286 -7.82 -7.24 17.03
C GLY A 286 -6.31 -7.06 17.13
N ARG A 287 -5.68 -7.83 18.02
CA ARG A 287 -4.24 -7.83 18.26
C ARG A 287 -3.53 -9.03 17.63
N THR A 288 -4.26 -10.11 17.37
CA THR A 288 -3.73 -11.34 16.76
C THR A 288 -4.30 -11.53 15.35
N LEU A 289 -3.65 -12.36 14.52
CA LEU A 289 -4.17 -12.73 13.20
C LEU A 289 -5.46 -13.53 13.33
N SER A 290 -5.56 -14.37 14.36
CA SER A 290 -6.77 -15.16 14.67
C SER A 290 -7.98 -14.27 14.96
N GLU A 291 -7.84 -13.23 15.79
CA GLU A 291 -8.91 -12.25 16.03
C GLU A 291 -9.31 -11.53 14.74
N SER A 292 -8.35 -11.32 13.82
CA SER A 292 -8.57 -10.56 12.59
C SER A 292 -9.34 -11.28 11.48
N TRP A 293 -9.71 -12.55 11.69
CA TRP A 293 -10.35 -13.40 10.70
C TRP A 293 -11.82 -13.04 10.41
N GLY A 294 -12.41 -12.15 11.20
CA GLY A 294 -13.78 -11.68 11.02
C GLY A 294 -14.03 -10.97 9.67
N PRO A 295 -15.30 -10.89 9.22
CA PRO A 295 -15.65 -10.21 7.98
C PRO A 295 -15.58 -8.69 8.12
N VAL A 296 -15.07 -8.04 7.08
CA VAL A 296 -14.91 -6.59 6.97
C VAL A 296 -16.16 -5.97 6.38
N LYS A 297 -16.67 -4.90 7.00
CA LYS A 297 -17.77 -4.10 6.47
C LYS A 297 -17.24 -3.10 5.46
N LEU A 298 -17.85 -3.01 4.28
CA LEU A 298 -17.45 -2.01 3.27
C LEU A 298 -18.02 -0.63 3.62
N ASN A 299 -17.62 -0.11 4.79
CA ASN A 299 -18.15 1.10 5.40
C ASN A 299 -17.19 2.28 5.33
N HIS A 300 -16.56 2.50 4.18
CA HIS A 300 -15.76 3.69 3.93
C HIS A 300 -15.79 4.05 2.43
N PRO A 301 -15.72 5.34 2.04
CA PRO A 301 -15.64 5.74 0.63
C PRO A 301 -14.54 5.02 -0.16
N HIS A 302 -13.40 4.72 0.47
CA HIS A 302 -12.29 4.00 -0.16
C HIS A 302 -12.64 2.54 -0.49
N CYS A 303 -13.50 1.87 0.29
CA CYS A 303 -13.97 0.53 -0.05
C CYS A 303 -14.68 0.55 -1.42
N ALA A 304 -15.51 1.56 -1.67
CA ALA A 304 -16.20 1.73 -2.93
C ALA A 304 -15.25 2.22 -4.03
N GLN A 305 -14.52 3.30 -3.81
CA GLN A 305 -13.67 3.97 -4.81
C GLN A 305 -12.50 3.12 -5.29
N PHE A 306 -11.79 2.50 -4.35
CA PHE A 306 -10.50 1.87 -4.62
C PHE A 306 -10.67 0.38 -4.93
N CYS A 307 -11.34 -0.35 -4.05
CA CYS A 307 -11.45 -1.80 -4.18
C CYS A 307 -12.54 -2.21 -5.16
N VAL A 308 -13.80 -1.83 -4.91
CA VAL A 308 -14.95 -2.37 -5.66
C VAL A 308 -15.07 -1.74 -7.05
N LEU A 309 -14.99 -0.41 -7.14
CA LEU A 309 -15.14 0.30 -8.42
C LEU A 309 -13.80 0.62 -9.09
N GLY A 310 -12.69 0.60 -8.34
CA GLY A 310 -11.36 0.98 -8.81
C GLY A 310 -10.46 -0.17 -9.26
N SER A 311 -10.80 -1.42 -8.92
CA SER A 311 -10.03 -2.64 -9.26
C SER A 311 -8.53 -2.59 -8.86
N ALA A 312 -8.16 -1.77 -7.86
CA ALA A 312 -6.76 -1.57 -7.49
C ALA A 312 -6.30 -2.56 -6.41
N ASN A 313 -5.05 -3.04 -6.52
CA ASN A 313 -4.37 -3.93 -5.56
C ASN A 313 -2.99 -3.36 -5.19
N CYS A 314 -2.59 -3.51 -3.92
CA CYS A 314 -1.29 -3.06 -3.41
C CYS A 314 -0.21 -4.16 -3.40
N SER A 315 -0.55 -5.44 -3.56
CA SER A 315 0.41 -6.56 -3.56
C SER A 315 1.27 -6.62 -4.83
N ALA A 316 2.32 -7.46 -4.83
CA ALA A 316 3.19 -7.70 -5.98
C ALA A 316 2.47 -8.45 -7.11
#